data_AF-A0A431W2R2-F1
#
_entry.id   AF-A0A431W2R2-F1
#
_cell.length_a   1.000
_cell.length_b   1.000
_cell.length_c   1.000
_cell.angle_alpha   90.00
_cell.angle_beta   90.00
_cell.angle_gamma   90.00
#
_symmetry.space_group_name_H-M   'P 1'
#
loop_
_entity.id
_entity.type
_entity.pdbx_description
1 polymer ?
#
loop_
_entity_poly.entity_id
_entity_poly.type
_entity_poly.pdbx_seq_one_letter_code
_entity_poly.pdbx_strand_id
1 'polypeptide(L)'
;MSNVIELLERMGQDASLQTQQSFEKAILESELTSELKQSLINRDDISLKRELDVCPDVVCIFLPAEDEKPNEDSDEDEKTDNTN
;
A
#
# COMPACT_ATOMS: atom_id res chain seq x y z
N MET A 1 3.89 5.96 16.27
CA MET A 1 3.21 6.38 15.03
C MET A 1 3.87 7.69 14.62
N SER A 2 4.17 7.89 13.33
CA SER A 2 4.79 9.13 12.88
C SER A 2 3.73 10.23 12.84
N ASN A 3 4.02 11.40 13.44
CA ASN A 3 3.12 12.56 13.56
C ASN A 3 2.44 12.95 12.23
N VAL A 4 3.07 12.66 11.09
CA VAL A 4 2.54 12.95 9.75
C VAL A 4 1.43 11.98 9.31
N ILE A 5 1.54 10.70 9.65
CA ILE A 5 0.54 9.70 9.27
C ILE A 5 -0.76 9.94 10.05
N GLU A 6 -0.67 10.26 11.34
CA GLU A 6 -1.84 10.62 12.16
C GLU A 6 -2.55 11.87 11.65
N LEU A 7 -1.78 12.88 11.21
CA LEU A 7 -2.36 14.09 10.62
C LEU A 7 -3.10 13.77 9.31
N LEU A 8 -2.48 12.99 8.42
CA LEU A 8 -3.05 12.60 7.13
C LEU A 8 -4.27 11.69 7.32
N GLU A 9 -4.23 10.78 8.29
CA GLU A 9 -5.38 9.94 8.68
C GLU A 9 -6.56 10.82 9.12
N ARG A 10 -6.33 11.75 10.05
CA ARG A 10 -7.36 12.67 10.53
C ARG A 10 -7.96 13.49 9.39
N MET A 11 -7.13 13.97 8.44
CA MET A 11 -7.60 14.69 7.25
C MET A 11 -8.43 13.82 6.30
N GLY A 12 -8.13 12.52 6.21
CA GLY A 12 -8.90 11.56 5.42
C GLY A 12 -10.24 11.21 6.06
N GLN A 13 -10.31 11.18 7.39
CA GLN A 13 -11.52 10.83 8.15
C GLN A 13 -12.48 12.02 8.34
N ASP A 14 -11.96 13.24 8.50
CA ASP A 14 -12.76 14.42 8.79
C ASP A 14 -12.94 15.32 7.55
N ALA A 15 -14.13 15.24 6.94
CA ALA A 15 -14.49 16.05 5.78
C ALA A 15 -14.45 17.56 6.07
N SER A 16 -14.59 17.99 7.33
CA SER A 16 -14.51 19.40 7.70
C SER A 16 -13.10 19.98 7.54
N LEU A 17 -12.07 19.12 7.55
CA LEU A 17 -10.68 19.51 7.37
C LEU A 17 -10.27 19.68 5.90
N GLN A 18 -11.13 19.31 4.94
CA GLN A 18 -10.82 19.37 3.51
C GLN A 18 -10.94 20.77 2.89
N THR A 19 -11.41 21.78 3.64
CA THR A 19 -11.37 23.17 3.17
C THR A 19 -9.93 23.69 3.20
N GLN A 20 -9.59 24.61 2.30
CA GLN A 20 -8.23 25.16 2.23
C GLN A 20 -7.77 25.75 3.57
N GLN A 21 -8.66 26.49 4.24
CA GLN A 21 -8.35 27.20 5.47
C GLN A 21 -8.18 26.25 6.67
N SER A 22 -9.04 25.23 6.78
CA SER A 22 -8.93 24.19 7.82
C SER A 22 -7.71 23.30 7.60
N PHE A 23 -7.39 23.01 6.34
CA PHE A 23 -6.22 22.22 5.95
C PHE A 23 -4.92 22.92 6.35
N GLU A 24 -4.74 24.18 5.94
CA GLU A 24 -3.55 24.96 6.29
C GLU A 24 -3.41 25.11 7.81
N LYS A 25 -4.50 25.40 8.52
CA LYS A 25 -4.49 25.51 9.98
C LYS A 25 -4.05 24.20 10.64
N ALA A 26 -4.62 23.07 10.22
CA ALA A 26 -4.28 21.75 10.75
C ALA A 26 -2.80 21.40 10.54
N ILE A 27 -2.20 21.80 9.42
CA ILE A 27 -0.77 21.61 9.14
C ILE A 27 0.08 22.52 10.01
N LEU A 28 -0.27 23.79 10.14
CA LEU A 28 0.48 24.76 10.94
C LEU A 28 0.52 24.37 12.42
N GLU A 29 -0.60 23.89 12.96
CA GLU A 29 -0.74 23.44 14.36
C GLU A 29 -0.08 22.08 14.65
N SER A 30 0.30 21.32 13.62
CA SER A 30 0.95 20.03 13.78
C SER A 30 2.40 20.15 14.26
N GLU A 31 2.93 19.11 14.90
CA GLU A 31 4.34 19.02 15.32
C GLU A 31 5.25 18.49 14.19
N LEU A 32 4.93 18.79 12.93
CA LEU A 32 5.73 18.39 11.77
C LEU A 32 6.92 19.30 11.55
N THR A 33 7.94 18.78 10.86
CA THR A 33 9.08 19.57 10.40
C THR A 33 8.63 20.66 9.43
N SER A 34 9.40 21.75 9.36
CA SER A 34 9.12 22.86 8.44
C SER A 34 9.07 22.40 6.98
N GLU A 35 9.91 21.43 6.61
CA GLU A 35 9.92 20.83 5.26
C GLU A 35 8.61 20.10 4.97
N LEU A 36 8.15 19.22 5.86
CA LEU A 36 6.87 18.51 5.70
C LEU A 36 5.68 19.48 5.63
N LYS A 37 5.66 20.51 6.48
CA LYS A 37 4.60 21.52 6.43
C LYS A 37 4.55 22.23 5.08
N GLN A 38 5.71 22.61 4.55
CA GLN A 38 5.80 23.27 3.24
C GLN A 38 5.39 22.32 2.10
N SER A 39 5.84 21.06 2.12
CA SER A 39 5.42 20.08 1.11
C SER A 39 3.91 19.86 1.11
N LEU A 40 3.28 19.80 2.29
CA LEU A 40 1.82 19.65 2.41
C LEU A 40 1.06 20.90 1.93
N ILE A 41 1.49 22.11 2.35
CA ILE A 41 0.84 23.38 1.96
C ILE A 41 0.94 23.60 0.45
N ASN A 42 2.12 23.36 -0.13
CA ASN A 42 2.37 23.56 -1.57
C ASN A 42 1.82 22.42 -2.43
N ARG A 43 1.23 21.37 -1.83
CA ARG A 43 0.81 20.13 -2.49
C ARG A 43 1.93 19.50 -3.34
N ASP A 44 3.15 19.57 -2.84
CA ASP A 44 4.33 18.97 -3.46
C ASP A 44 4.36 17.47 -3.13
N ASP A 45 3.71 16.68 -3.97
CA ASP A 45 3.58 15.24 -3.79
C ASP A 45 4.91 14.49 -3.97
N ILE A 46 5.84 15.03 -4.76
CA ILE A 46 7.16 14.43 -4.99
C ILE A 46 7.99 14.53 -3.72
N SER A 47 8.10 15.73 -3.14
CA SER A 47 8.85 15.92 -1.89
C SER A 47 8.19 15.17 -0.74
N LEU A 48 6.85 15.18 -0.67
CA LEU A 48 6.12 14.44 0.37
C LEU A 48 6.36 12.93 0.28
N LYS A 49 6.32 12.32 -0.92
CA LYS A 49 6.61 10.89 -1.11
C LYS A 49 8.04 10.53 -0.71
N ARG A 50 9.00 11.39 -1.06
CA ARG A 50 10.41 11.21 -0.70
C ARG A 50 10.61 11.27 0.82
N GLU A 51 9.99 12.24 1.49
CA GLU A 51 10.12 12.43 2.94
C GLU A 51 9.42 11.31 3.72
N LEU A 52 8.32 10.79 3.18
CA LEU A 52 7.60 9.63 3.72
C LEU A 52 8.20 8.28 3.32
N ASP A 53 9.29 8.27 2.54
CA ASP A 53 9.94 7.06 2.01
C ASP A 53 8.93 6.09 1.36
N VAL A 54 8.00 6.62 0.57
CA VAL A 54 6.98 5.82 -0.12
C VAL A 54 7.64 5.09 -1.28
N CYS A 55 7.84 3.78 -1.15
CA CYS A 55 8.30 2.90 -2.24
C CYS A 55 7.11 2.50 -3.15
N PRO A 56 7.00 3.03 -4.38
CA PRO A 56 5.88 2.73 -5.28
C PRO A 56 5.99 1.36 -5.97
N ASP A 57 7.17 0.73 -5.95
CA ASP A 57 7.45 -0.46 -6.75
C ASP A 57 7.03 -1.76 -6.01
N VAL A 58 5.72 -2.02 -5.96
CA VAL A 58 5.24 -3.38 -5.68
C VAL A 58 5.28 -4.18 -6.98
N VAL A 59 6.39 -4.87 -7.22
CA VAL A 59 6.57 -5.72 -8.40
C VAL A 59 5.89 -7.08 -8.15
N CYS A 60 4.84 -7.39 -8.91
CA CYS A 60 4.25 -8.72 -8.95
C CYS A 60 4.61 -9.40 -10.27
N ILE A 61 5.52 -10.36 -10.23
CA ILE A 61 5.93 -11.13 -11.41
C ILE A 61 4.93 -12.29 -11.58
N PHE A 62 4.15 -12.24 -12.66
CA PHE A 62 3.37 -13.39 -13.11
C PHE A 62 4.24 -14.22 -14.06
N LEU A 63 4.61 -15.41 -13.62
CA LEU A 63 5.24 -16.41 -14.49
C LEU A 63 4.11 -17.19 -15.19
N PRO A 64 4.22 -17.46 -16.51
CA PRO A 64 3.30 -18.39 -17.16
C PRO A 64 3.37 -19.74 -16.45
N ALA A 65 2.21 -20.38 -16.26
CA ALA A 65 2.18 -21.75 -15.82
C ALA A 65 2.97 -22.60 -16.83
N GLU A 66 3.84 -23.48 -16.34
CA GLU A 66 4.44 -24.49 -17.21
C GLU A 66 3.29 -25.38 -17.73
N ASP A 67 3.24 -25.60 -19.05
CA ASP A 67 2.30 -26.56 -19.62
C ASP A 67 2.51 -27.90 -18.90
N GLU A 68 1.45 -28.45 -18.31
CA GLU A 68 1.47 -29.80 -17.76
C GLU A 68 1.94 -30.74 -18.87
N LYS A 69 3.18 -31.23 -18.74
CA LYS A 69 3.65 -32.31 -19.61
C LYS A 69 2.65 -33.45 -19.47
N PRO A 70 2.12 -34.02 -20.57
CA PRO A 70 1.27 -35.19 -20.46
C PRO A 70 2.08 -36.28 -19.75
N ASN A 71 1.55 -36.77 -18.63
CA ASN A 71 2.09 -37.94 -17.95
C ASN A 71 2.00 -39.12 -18.92
N GLU A 72 3.14 -39.52 -19.48
CA GLU A 72 3.29 -40.85 -20.09
C GLU A 72 3.48 -41.85 -18.94
N ASP A 73 2.39 -42.32 -18.35
CA ASP A 73 2.38 -43.62 -17.66
C ASP A 73 1.03 -44.29 -17.94
N SER A 74 1.08 -45.29 -18.81
CA SER A 74 -0.01 -46.19 -19.16
C SER A 74 -0.34 -47.14 -18.02
N ASP A 75 -1.65 -47.30 -17.80
CA ASP A 75 -2.41 -48.53 -17.52
C ASP A 75 -2.03 -49.49 -16.38
N GLU A 76 -3.10 -49.94 -15.70
CA GLU A 76 -3.25 -51.14 -14.82
C GLU A 76 -2.57 -51.05 -13.43
N ASP A 77 -3.25 -51.24 -12.29
CA ASP A 77 -4.25 -52.24 -11.97
C ASP A 77 -5.23 -51.77 -10.87
N GLU A 78 -6.52 -52.08 -11.05
CA GLU A 78 -7.44 -52.27 -9.94
C GLU A 78 -6.97 -53.46 -9.08
N LYS A 79 -6.84 -53.29 -7.75
CA LYS A 79 -7.47 -54.21 -6.76
C LYS A 79 -7.32 -53.80 -5.28
N THR A 80 -8.50 -53.65 -4.66
CA THR A 80 -8.97 -54.14 -3.34
C THR A 80 -8.43 -53.60 -2.01
N ASP A 81 -9.41 -53.10 -1.21
CA ASP A 81 -9.63 -53.25 0.25
C ASP A 81 -8.49 -52.85 1.23
N ASN A 82 -8.70 -52.05 2.28
CA ASN A 82 -9.81 -52.10 3.24
C ASN A 82 -9.84 -50.86 4.15
N THR A 83 -11.00 -50.63 4.75
CA THR A 83 -11.30 -49.70 5.84
C THR A 83 -10.64 -50.10 7.18
N ASN A 84 -10.23 -49.07 7.94
CA ASN A 84 -9.88 -49.01 9.37
C ASN A 84 -8.40 -49.14 9.78
#